data_AF-A0A2N2T475-F1
#
_entry.id   AF-A0A2N2T475-F1
#
_cell.length_a   1.000
_cell.length_b   1.000
_cell.length_c   1.000
_cell.angle_alpha   90.00
_cell.angle_beta   90.00
_cell.angle_gamma   90.00
#
_symmetry.space_group_name_H-M   'P 1'
#
loop_
_entity.id
_entity.type
_entity.pdbx_description
1 polymer ?
#
loop_
_entity_poly.entity_id
_entity_poly.type
_entity_poly.pdbx_seq_one_letter_code
_entity_poly.pdbx_strand_id
1 'polypeptide(L)' 'MRLSNLKTLAVVAAALGTLAALPVHAGKTLDGIKARGQVVCGVNTGLAGFGAADSAGKWSG' A
#
# COMPACT_ATOMS: atom_id res chain seq x y z
N MET A 1 18.59 39.30 13.40
CA MET A 1 18.38 38.46 12.19
C MET A 1 18.25 36.95 12.46
N ARG A 2 18.87 36.37 13.50
CA ARG A 2 18.88 34.89 13.70
C ARG A 2 17.58 34.26 14.22
N LEU A 3 16.71 35.03 14.89
CA LEU A 3 15.50 34.48 15.53
C LEU A 3 14.33 34.29 14.55
N SER A 4 14.26 35.10 13.49
CA SER A 4 13.19 35.04 12.48
C SER A 4 13.32 33.79 11.60
N ASN A 5 14.55 33.45 11.21
CA ASN A 5 14.84 32.30 10.34
C ASN A 5 14.54 30.96 11.03
N LEU A 6 14.68 30.90 12.36
CA LEU A 6 14.38 29.71 13.15
C LEU A 6 12.86 29.41 13.20
N LYS A 7 12.03 30.46 13.27
CA LYS A 7 10.57 30.32 13.18
C LYS A 7 10.16 29.83 11.80
N THR A 8 10.78 30.35 10.73
CA THR A 8 10.49 29.91 9.36
C THR A 8 10.85 28.44 9.14
N LEU A 9 11.99 27.97 9.68
CA LEU A 9 12.37 26.55 9.61
C LEU A 9 11.39 25.64 10.36
N ALA A 10 10.91 26.06 11.53
CA ALA A 10 9.96 25.27 12.31
C ALA A 10 8.61 25.10 11.60
N VAL A 11 8.13 26.14 10.90
CA VAL A 11 6.89 26.08 10.10
C VAL A 11 7.05 25.14 8.90
N VAL A 12 8.20 25.18 8.21
CA VAL A 12 8.49 24.28 7.08
C VAL A 12 8.58 22.82 7.53
N ALA A 13 9.24 22.55 8.66
CA ALA A 13 9.33 21.20 9.21
C ALA A 13 7.97 20.63 9.64
N ALA A 14 7.11 21.45 10.25
CA ALA A 14 5.75 21.05 10.61
C ALA A 14 4.89 20.76 9.36
N ALA A 15 4.99 21.58 8.32
CA ALA A 15 4.29 21.35 7.06
C ALA A 15 4.70 20.02 6.41
N LEU A 16 6.01 19.74 6.33
CA LEU A 16 6.52 18.48 5.78
C LEU A 16 6.07 17.24 6.59
N GLY A 17 5.97 17.37 7.92
CA GLY A 17 5.44 16.30 8.78
C GLY A 17 3.98 15.94 8.48
N THR A 18 3.16 16.90 8.06
CA THR A 18 1.75 16.65 7.71
C THR A 18 1.57 15.96 6.35
N LEU A 19 2.49 16.18 5.41
CA LEU A 19 2.47 15.49 4.10
C LEU A 19 2.90 14.02 4.21
N ALA A 20 3.69 13.66 5.21
CA ALA A 20 4.08 12.26 5.47
C ALA A 20 2.95 11.42 6.12
N ALA A 21 1.91 12.07 6.65
CA ALA A 21 0.80 11.43 7.33
C ALA A 21 -0.46 11.28 6.46
N LEU A 22 -0.33 11.42 5.13
CA LEU A 22 -1.45 11.17 4.23
C LEU A 22 -1.92 9.72 4.42
N PRO A 23 -3.22 9.48 4.63
CA PRO A 23 -3.73 8.13 4.80
C PRO A 23 -3.38 7.32 3.55
N VAL A 24 -2.61 6.26 3.77
CA VAL A 24 -2.32 5.30 2.71
C VAL A 24 -3.67 4.78 2.20
N HIS A 25 -3.93 4.90 0.91
CA HIS A 25 -5.25 4.65 0.31
C HIS A 25 -5.67 3.15 0.32
N ALA A 26 -4.92 2.31 1.04
CA ALA A 26 -5.17 0.88 1.19
C ALA A 26 -6.31 0.56 2.18
N GLY A 27 -6.81 1.52 2.96
CA GLY A 27 -7.81 1.30 4.01
C GLY A 27 -9.01 0.48 3.54
N LYS A 28 -9.70 0.92 2.49
CA LYS A 28 -10.87 0.22 1.95
C LYS A 28 -10.58 -1.22 1.47
N THR A 29 -9.40 -1.45 0.90
CA THR A 29 -8.98 -2.78 0.46
C THR A 29 -8.70 -3.69 1.65
N LEU A 30 -7.93 -3.20 2.63
CA LEU A 30 -7.59 -3.95 3.84
C LEU A 30 -8.83 -4.24 4.70
N ASP A 31 -9.76 -3.30 4.79
CA ASP A 31 -11.05 -3.49 5.47
C ASP A 31 -11.86 -4.58 4.79
N GLY A 32 -11.88 -4.59 3.44
CA GLY A 32 -12.50 -5.65 2.67
C GLY A 32 -11.85 -7.03 2.89
N ILE A 33 -10.52 -7.10 2.99
CA ILE A 33 -9.80 -8.34 3.32
C ILE A 33 -10.17 -8.82 4.73
N LYS A 34 -10.12 -7.91 5.73
CA LYS A 34 -10.46 -8.23 7.12
C LYS A 34 -11.90 -8.72 7.25
N ALA A 35 -12.85 -8.05 6.61
CA ALA A 35 -14.26 -8.44 6.63
C ALA A 35 -14.51 -9.83 6.01
N ARG A 36 -13.72 -10.21 5.00
CA ARG A 36 -13.78 -11.54 4.36
C ARG A 36 -13.05 -12.63 5.15
N GLY A 37 -12.14 -12.25 6.05
CA GLY A 37 -11.27 -13.16 6.79
C GLY A 37 -10.21 -13.86 5.93
N GLN A 38 -10.05 -13.46 4.67
CA GLN A 38 -9.10 -14.08 3.74
C GLN A 38 -8.68 -13.13 2.62
N VAL A 39 -7.50 -13.40 2.05
CA VAL A 39 -7.01 -12.75 0.83
C VAL A 39 -7.41 -13.62 -0.37
N VAL A 40 -7.98 -12.99 -1.41
CA VAL A 40 -8.33 -13.67 -2.65
C VAL A 40 -7.21 -13.44 -3.67
N CYS A 41 -6.49 -14.50 -4.02
CA CYS A 41 -5.42 -14.48 -5.02
C CYS A 41 -5.99 -14.90 -6.38
N GLY A 42 -6.28 -13.93 -7.25
CA GLY A 42 -6.68 -14.21 -8.63
C GLY A 42 -5.49 -14.62 -9.49
N VAL A 43 -5.69 -15.59 -10.38
CA VAL A 43 -4.68 -16.10 -11.32
C VAL A 43 -5.19 -15.95 -12.75
N ASN A 44 -4.31 -15.63 -13.70
CA ASN A 44 -4.64 -15.60 -15.12
C ASN A 44 -4.44 -16.99 -15.72
N THR A 45 -5.53 -17.64 -16.15
CA THR A 45 -5.48 -19.00 -16.72
C THR A 45 -5.19 -19.03 -18.22
N GLY A 46 -5.11 -17.87 -18.88
CA GLY A 46 -4.98 -17.74 -20.33
C GLY A 46 -3.56 -17.51 -20.82
N LEU A 47 -2.61 -17.20 -19.92
CA LEU A 47 -1.22 -16.91 -20.26
C LEU A 47 -0.28 -17.93 -19.60
N ALA A 48 0.15 -18.91 -20.37
CA ALA A 48 1.10 -19.92 -19.93
C ALA A 48 2.42 -19.26 -19.44
N GLY A 49 2.93 -19.74 -18.30
CA GLY A 49 4.16 -19.22 -17.68
C GLY A 49 3.98 -18.12 -16.64
N PHE A 50 2.76 -17.58 -16.46
CA PHE A 50 2.45 -16.55 -15.44
C PHE A 50 1.49 -17.03 -14.33
N GLY A 51 1.09 -18.30 -14.39
CA GLY A 51 0.23 -18.93 -13.39
C GLY A 51 -0.55 -20.11 -13.98
N ALA A 52 -0.16 -21.33 -13.64
CA ALA A 52 -0.87 -22.54 -14.04
C ALA A 52 -1.07 -23.48 -12.85
N ALA A 53 -2.21 -24.16 -12.81
CA ALA A 53 -2.44 -25.26 -11.89
C ALA A 53 -1.66 -26.49 -12.39
N ASP A 54 -0.95 -27.16 -11.49
CA ASP A 54 -0.44 -28.50 -11.74
C ASP A 54 -1.54 -29.57 -11.66
N SER A 55 -1.19 -30.83 -11.86
CA SER A 55 -2.13 -31.96 -11.80
C SER A 55 -2.75 -32.19 -10.42
N ALA A 56 -2.17 -31.62 -9.35
CA ALA A 56 -2.71 -31.63 -8.00
C ALA A 56 -3.55 -30.38 -7.69
N GLY A 57 -3.75 -29.48 -8.66
CA GLY A 57 -4.47 -28.23 -8.50
C GLY A 57 -3.66 -27.13 -7.80
N LYS A 58 -2.35 -27.32 -7.61
CA LYS A 58 -1.48 -26.32 -7.01
C LYS A 58 -1.04 -25.33 -8.07
N TRP A 59 -1.26 -24.05 -7.80
CA TRP A 59 -0.90 -22.97 -8.72
C TRP A 59 0.55 -22.55 -8.50
N SER A 60 1.30 -22.38 -9.59
CA SER A 60 2.67 -21.87 -9.59
C SER A 60 2.95 -21.04 -10.84
N GLY A 61 3.85 -20.06 -10.71
CA GLY A 61 4.28 -19.12 -11.74
C GLY A 61 4.91 -17.89 -11.11
#